data_AF-A0A0L6TY01-F1
#
_entry.id   AF-A0A0L6TY01-F1
#
_cell.length_a   1.000
_cell.length_b   1.000
_cell.length_c   1.000
_cell.angle_alpha   90.00
_cell.angle_beta   90.00
_cell.angle_gamma   90.00
#
_symmetry.space_group_name_H-M   'P 1'
#
loop_
_entity.id
_entity.type
_entity.pdbx_description
1 polymer ?
#
loop_
_entity_poly.entity_id
_entity_poly.type
_entity_poly.pdbx_seq_one_letter_code
_entity_poly.pdbx_strand_id
1 'polypeptide(L)'
;MSRGNTKNLLSVPNLVAFIKDHLITNRELFLGIRNESLTIYYWGKSMLELSYFADQKCTIRIHKHYVDGTSLIGLKFVEKSDYMVFAFSDAFIQAFLASYDLLKNNIEQLIDESQSIDAKAGSLGQKFQGIIACNNNSARDSNWYCVDLDYCPEDSPLGRINMVAISKNSQNNKHRIVLIALKYSWQAYKSGYRKNLYNNKKNKGFYIQGRELKTRKNATGTQNPRRFGCKFDEKKKTVISYDFGSGIAGDFYNYSRFLFDVDGNYVEQLKEECFDMLMAKKKLGCFETNDSIGGELAKLLDGTKEAFVSHMNEVAECVFLTVGCESLEKCKESMTSYLCPGPTNTADILSCSKDTWNLYHNNGKGKLKHLVQDLSLADAFPEKFDERVRYLFSKNESLENLNLIDTPDPDSDDELILAIFASI
;
A
#
# COMPACT_ATOMS: atom_id res chain seq x y z
N MET A 1 -22.51 6.88 -1.09
CA MET A 1 -22.53 8.09 -1.94
C MET A 1 -21.40 7.90 -2.94
N SER A 2 -21.65 8.05 -4.26
CA SER A 2 -20.55 7.94 -5.24
C SER A 2 -19.49 8.99 -4.91
N ARG A 3 -18.21 8.61 -4.99
CA ARG A 3 -17.08 9.42 -4.53
C ARG A 3 -16.58 10.40 -5.59
N GLY A 4 -17.11 10.39 -6.83
CA GLY A 4 -17.11 11.60 -7.67
C GLY A 4 -16.93 11.57 -9.20
N ASN A 5 -17.41 10.67 -10.06
CA ASN A 5 -17.29 10.70 -11.54
C ASN A 5 -15.99 11.27 -12.24
N THR A 6 -14.95 10.44 -12.44
CA THR A 6 -13.72 10.80 -13.20
C THR A 6 -14.00 11.22 -14.65
N LYS A 7 -14.97 10.62 -15.32
CA LYS A 7 -15.33 11.00 -16.70
C LYS A 7 -15.81 12.45 -16.75
N ASN A 8 -16.58 12.89 -15.77
CA ASN A 8 -17.01 14.28 -15.65
C ASN A 8 -15.87 15.21 -15.22
N LEU A 9 -14.98 14.80 -14.30
CA LEU A 9 -13.76 15.56 -13.98
C LEU A 9 -12.95 15.86 -15.26
N LEU A 10 -12.70 14.83 -16.06
CA LEU A 10 -11.95 14.95 -17.31
C LEU A 10 -12.71 15.68 -18.43
N SER A 11 -13.98 16.05 -18.21
CA SER A 11 -14.76 16.87 -19.16
C SER A 11 -14.68 18.37 -18.88
N VAL A 12 -14.13 18.79 -17.72
CA VAL A 12 -13.99 20.20 -17.34
C VAL A 12 -12.69 20.77 -17.94
N PRO A 13 -12.74 21.62 -18.98
CA PRO A 13 -11.54 22.01 -19.73
C PRO A 13 -10.48 22.72 -18.88
N ASN A 14 -10.89 23.66 -18.03
CA ASN A 14 -9.96 24.40 -17.17
C ASN A 14 -9.29 23.49 -16.13
N LEU A 15 -9.97 22.46 -15.66
CA LEU A 15 -9.39 21.47 -14.74
C LEU A 15 -8.35 20.60 -15.47
N VAL A 16 -8.69 20.13 -16.67
CA VAL A 16 -7.77 19.34 -17.49
C VAL A 16 -6.52 20.15 -17.83
N ALA A 17 -6.67 21.44 -18.18
CA ALA A 17 -5.55 22.34 -18.41
C ALA A 17 -4.71 22.52 -17.14
N PHE A 18 -5.34 22.80 -15.99
CA PHE A 18 -4.64 22.90 -14.71
C PHE A 18 -3.81 21.65 -14.38
N ILE A 19 -4.38 20.45 -14.55
CA ILE A 19 -3.67 19.19 -14.33
C ILE A 19 -2.51 19.03 -15.31
N LYS A 20 -2.75 19.31 -16.60
CA LYS A 20 -1.75 19.18 -17.66
C LYS A 20 -0.57 20.13 -17.48
N ASP A 21 -0.86 21.38 -17.21
CA ASP A 21 0.14 22.44 -17.29
C ASP A 21 0.96 22.54 -15.99
N HIS A 22 0.37 22.16 -14.85
CA HIS A 22 0.95 22.42 -13.54
C HIS A 22 1.20 21.19 -12.67
N LEU A 23 0.53 20.06 -12.92
CA LEU A 23 0.64 18.88 -12.06
C LEU A 23 1.44 17.76 -12.72
N ILE A 24 1.04 17.30 -13.91
CA ILE A 24 1.71 16.16 -14.58
C ILE A 24 3.12 16.51 -15.07
N THR A 25 3.38 17.80 -15.35
CA THR A 25 4.69 18.31 -15.76
C THR A 25 5.68 18.39 -14.60
N ASN A 26 5.23 18.20 -13.36
CA ASN A 26 6.11 18.10 -12.21
C ASN A 26 6.49 16.64 -11.92
N ARG A 27 7.79 16.33 -12.03
CA ARG A 27 8.32 14.97 -11.81
C ARG A 27 8.26 14.49 -10.36
N GLU A 28 8.08 15.40 -9.40
CA GLU A 28 7.98 15.05 -7.98
C GLU A 28 6.55 14.64 -7.59
N LEU A 29 5.56 14.89 -8.47
CA LEU A 29 4.16 14.62 -8.22
C LEU A 29 3.72 13.31 -8.86
N PHE A 30 3.01 12.50 -8.08
CA PHE A 30 2.36 11.30 -8.57
C PHE A 30 0.85 11.52 -8.69
N LEU A 31 0.27 11.15 -9.84
CA LEU A 31 -1.17 11.18 -10.06
C LEU A 31 -1.79 9.80 -9.77
N GLY A 32 -2.60 9.69 -8.72
CA GLY A 32 -3.49 8.55 -8.49
C GLY A 32 -4.91 8.86 -8.97
N ILE A 33 -5.61 7.85 -9.48
CA ILE A 33 -6.95 8.00 -10.07
C ILE A 33 -7.84 6.89 -9.52
N ARG A 34 -8.77 7.18 -8.62
CA ARG A 34 -9.54 6.14 -7.92
C ARG A 34 -10.85 6.62 -7.35
N ASN A 35 -11.80 5.71 -7.17
CA ASN A 35 -13.11 6.00 -6.56
C ASN A 35 -13.76 7.23 -7.20
N GLU A 36 -13.56 7.35 -8.51
CA GLU A 36 -13.97 8.47 -9.32
C GLU A 36 -13.35 9.86 -8.95
N SER A 37 -12.30 9.92 -8.13
CA SER A 37 -11.50 11.11 -7.81
C SER A 37 -10.08 11.05 -8.41
N LEU A 38 -9.43 12.20 -8.51
CA LEU A 38 -8.01 12.33 -8.87
C LEU A 38 -7.25 12.82 -7.64
N THR A 39 -6.20 12.11 -7.22
CA THR A 39 -5.38 12.49 -6.09
C THR A 39 -3.97 12.79 -6.55
N ILE A 40 -3.45 13.96 -6.18
CA ILE A 40 -2.07 14.34 -6.42
C ILE A 40 -1.27 14.07 -5.15
N TYR A 41 -0.24 13.27 -5.29
CA TYR A 41 0.66 12.91 -4.21
C TYR A 41 1.99 13.64 -4.36
N TYR A 42 2.48 14.17 -3.25
CA TYR A 42 3.87 14.60 -3.11
C TYR A 42 4.53 13.73 -2.04
N TRP A 43 5.60 13.03 -2.40
CA TRP A 43 6.27 12.06 -1.52
C TRP A 43 5.30 11.07 -0.85
N GLY A 44 4.36 10.55 -1.63
CA GLY A 44 3.35 9.57 -1.18
C GLY A 44 2.27 10.14 -0.24
N LYS A 45 2.32 11.43 0.11
CA LYS A 45 1.26 12.12 0.85
C LYS A 45 0.28 12.77 -0.12
N SER A 46 -1.01 12.60 0.11
CA SER A 46 -2.07 13.26 -0.66
C SER A 46 -1.99 14.79 -0.48
N MET A 47 -1.39 15.49 -1.44
CA MET A 47 -1.29 16.95 -1.47
C MET A 47 -2.66 17.57 -1.73
N LEU A 48 -3.39 17.05 -2.72
CA LEU A 48 -4.78 17.45 -2.99
C LEU A 48 -5.57 16.30 -3.63
N GLU A 49 -6.86 16.28 -3.37
CA GLU A 49 -7.83 15.37 -3.99
C GLU A 49 -8.89 16.20 -4.75
N LEU A 50 -9.22 15.78 -5.98
CA LEU A 50 -10.19 16.40 -6.88
C LEU A 50 -11.36 15.46 -7.09
N SER A 51 -12.58 15.91 -6.80
CA SER A 51 -13.82 15.16 -6.97
C SER A 51 -14.86 15.97 -7.72
N TYR A 52 -15.75 15.31 -8.47
CA TYR A 52 -16.88 15.96 -9.15
C TYR A 52 -18.20 15.44 -8.61
N PHE A 53 -19.01 16.34 -8.04
CA PHE A 53 -20.33 16.00 -7.54
C PHE A 53 -21.42 16.38 -8.56
N ALA A 54 -22.54 15.65 -8.52
CA ALA A 54 -23.62 15.71 -9.53
C ALA A 54 -24.26 17.10 -9.72
N ASP A 55 -23.97 18.08 -8.86
CA ASP A 55 -24.39 19.48 -8.97
C ASP A 55 -23.43 20.36 -9.80
N GLN A 56 -22.57 19.73 -10.61
CA GLN A 56 -21.57 20.35 -11.49
C GLN A 56 -20.42 21.10 -10.80
N LYS A 57 -20.17 20.85 -9.52
CA LYS A 57 -19.07 21.50 -8.80
C LYS A 57 -17.90 20.52 -8.63
N CYS A 58 -16.81 20.82 -9.33
CA CYS A 58 -15.52 20.23 -8.99
C CYS A 58 -15.05 20.83 -7.66
N THR A 59 -14.70 19.96 -6.72
CA THR A 59 -14.18 20.34 -5.41
C THR A 59 -12.75 19.86 -5.25
N ILE A 60 -11.93 20.67 -4.61
CA ILE A 60 -10.59 20.30 -4.17
C ILE A 60 -10.59 20.11 -2.66
N ARG A 61 -9.99 19.02 -2.20
CA ARG A 61 -9.82 18.71 -0.78
C ARG A 61 -8.33 18.67 -0.44
N ILE A 62 -7.91 19.43 0.56
CA ILE A 62 -6.52 19.53 1.03
C ILE A 62 -6.50 19.37 2.56
N HIS A 63 -5.52 18.67 3.11
CA HIS A 63 -5.38 18.54 4.57
C HIS A 63 -5.05 19.91 5.20
N LYS A 64 -5.70 20.27 6.32
CA LYS A 64 -5.56 21.61 6.93
C LYS A 64 -4.11 22.01 7.24
N HIS A 65 -3.31 21.06 7.72
CA HIS A 65 -1.88 21.27 8.03
C HIS A 65 -1.05 21.73 6.82
N TYR A 66 -1.49 21.44 5.60
CA TYR A 66 -0.78 21.89 4.39
C TYR A 66 -1.17 23.32 4.02
N VAL A 67 -2.37 23.75 4.38
CA VAL A 67 -2.93 25.06 4.03
C VAL A 67 -2.40 26.17 4.94
N ASP A 68 -1.95 25.85 6.15
CA ASP A 68 -1.47 26.85 7.11
C ASP A 68 -0.32 27.71 6.52
N GLY A 69 -0.45 29.04 6.62
CA GLY A 69 0.49 30.01 6.04
C GLY A 69 0.39 30.25 4.53
N THR A 70 -0.45 29.51 3.81
CA THR A 70 -0.55 29.58 2.34
C THR A 70 -1.56 30.62 1.86
N SER A 71 -1.51 30.98 0.57
CA SER A 71 -2.50 31.85 -0.08
C SER A 71 -3.91 31.22 -0.13
N LEU A 72 -4.03 29.90 0.06
CA LEU A 72 -5.30 29.19 0.08
C LEU A 72 -6.17 29.56 1.30
N ILE A 73 -5.59 30.06 2.40
CA ILE A 73 -6.34 30.52 3.59
C ILE A 73 -7.31 31.65 3.24
N GLY A 74 -6.95 32.49 2.26
CA GLY A 74 -7.77 33.60 1.81
C GLY A 74 -9.02 33.18 1.02
N LEU A 75 -9.12 31.90 0.64
CA LEU A 75 -10.26 31.39 -0.13
C LEU A 75 -11.41 30.99 0.78
N LYS A 76 -12.63 31.15 0.27
CA LYS A 76 -13.82 30.57 0.90
C LYS A 76 -13.72 29.04 0.83
N PHE A 77 -13.83 28.40 1.99
CA PHE A 77 -13.92 26.94 2.10
C PHE A 77 -15.35 26.53 2.53
N VAL A 78 -15.75 25.34 2.13
CA VAL A 78 -17.13 24.84 2.30
C VAL A 78 -17.30 24.04 3.60
N GLU A 79 -16.21 23.46 4.11
CA GLU A 79 -16.19 22.68 5.34
C GLU A 79 -14.86 22.85 6.08
N LYS A 80 -14.89 22.88 7.43
CA LYS A 80 -13.70 22.84 8.28
C LYS A 80 -13.70 21.55 9.09
N SER A 81 -13.06 20.52 8.55
CA SER A 81 -12.72 19.29 9.26
C SER A 81 -11.19 19.20 9.40
N ASP A 82 -10.62 18.00 9.49
CA ASP A 82 -9.17 17.82 9.26
C ASP A 82 -8.75 18.18 7.83
N TYR A 83 -9.74 18.38 6.94
CA TYR A 83 -9.56 18.81 5.57
C TYR A 83 -10.28 20.13 5.32
N MET A 84 -9.70 20.92 4.42
CA MET A 84 -10.30 22.11 3.84
C MET A 84 -10.79 21.78 2.43
N VAL A 85 -12.04 22.12 2.15
CA VAL A 85 -12.70 21.86 0.86
C VAL A 85 -12.94 23.17 0.12
N PHE A 86 -12.38 23.28 -1.09
CA PHE A 86 -12.46 24.44 -1.97
C PHE A 86 -13.27 24.12 -3.23
N ALA A 87 -13.92 25.11 -3.82
CA ALA A 87 -14.47 24.99 -5.17
C ALA A 87 -13.36 25.23 -6.21
N PHE A 88 -13.34 24.43 -7.27
CA PHE A 88 -12.42 24.66 -8.37
C PHE A 88 -12.78 25.95 -9.12
N SER A 89 -11.81 26.85 -9.23
CA SER A 89 -11.96 28.18 -9.81
C SER A 89 -10.59 28.76 -10.17
N ASP A 90 -10.56 29.81 -11.00
CA ASP A 90 -9.31 30.50 -11.34
C ASP A 90 -8.62 31.09 -10.10
N ALA A 91 -9.39 31.58 -9.13
CA ALA A 91 -8.87 32.04 -7.84
C ALA A 91 -8.17 30.93 -7.07
N PHE A 92 -8.71 29.71 -7.11
CA PHE A 92 -8.05 28.55 -6.53
C PHE A 92 -6.74 28.22 -7.25
N ILE A 93 -6.73 28.19 -8.59
CA ILE A 93 -5.53 27.90 -9.38
C ILE A 93 -4.41 28.88 -9.02
N GLN A 94 -4.70 30.18 -9.03
CA GLN A 94 -3.70 31.21 -8.70
C GLN A 94 -3.19 31.07 -7.25
N ALA A 95 -4.08 30.83 -6.30
CA ALA A 95 -3.68 30.63 -4.90
C ALA A 95 -2.84 29.35 -4.71
N PHE A 96 -3.17 28.26 -5.42
CA PHE A 96 -2.40 27.02 -5.39
C PHE A 96 -0.99 27.24 -5.94
N LEU A 97 -0.86 27.86 -7.11
CA LEU A 97 0.42 28.13 -7.75
C LEU A 97 1.31 29.03 -6.88
N ALA A 98 0.74 30.10 -6.30
CA ALA A 98 1.45 30.97 -5.37
C ALA A 98 1.86 30.27 -4.06
N SER A 99 1.20 29.16 -3.71
CA SER A 99 1.42 28.42 -2.47
C SER A 99 2.24 27.15 -2.66
N TYR A 100 2.60 26.78 -3.89
CA TYR A 100 3.10 25.45 -4.21
C TYR A 100 4.33 25.05 -3.38
N ASP A 101 5.34 25.92 -3.31
CA ASP A 101 6.56 25.66 -2.54
C ASP A 101 6.28 25.55 -1.03
N LEU A 102 5.38 26.38 -0.51
CA LEU A 102 5.01 26.31 0.90
C LEU A 102 4.17 25.06 1.22
N LEU A 103 3.29 24.64 0.32
CA LEU A 103 2.53 23.39 0.42
C LEU A 103 3.47 22.20 0.51
N LYS A 104 4.49 22.15 -0.37
CA LYS A 104 5.56 21.15 -0.30
C LYS A 104 6.23 21.18 1.07
N ASN A 105 6.78 22.32 1.47
CA ASN A 105 7.48 22.46 2.75
C ASN A 105 6.62 22.01 3.94
N ASN A 106 5.33 22.33 3.96
CA ASN A 106 4.41 21.90 5.01
C ASN A 106 4.22 20.37 5.02
N ILE A 107 4.22 19.70 3.86
CA ILE A 107 4.20 18.24 3.77
C ILE A 107 5.50 17.64 4.31
N GLU A 108 6.64 18.22 3.93
CA GLU A 108 7.97 17.73 4.33
C GLU A 108 8.21 17.88 5.83
N GLN A 109 7.74 18.97 6.44
CA GLN A 109 7.88 19.20 7.88
C GLN A 109 7.12 18.17 8.74
N LEU A 110 6.12 17.46 8.17
CA LEU A 110 5.50 16.33 8.85
C LEU A 110 6.38 15.07 8.87
N ILE A 111 7.51 15.09 8.16
CA ILE A 111 8.51 14.04 8.13
C ILE A 111 9.68 14.50 9.02
N ASP A 112 9.52 14.34 10.33
CA ASP A 112 10.59 14.65 11.27
C ASP A 112 11.65 13.53 11.26
N GLU A 113 12.70 13.73 10.47
CA GLU A 113 13.80 12.78 10.32
C GLU A 113 14.67 12.67 11.59
N SER A 114 14.53 13.57 12.56
CA SER A 114 15.28 13.54 13.82
C SER A 114 14.73 12.53 14.84
N GLN A 115 13.50 12.04 14.64
CA GLN A 115 12.86 11.08 15.56
C GLN A 115 13.49 9.68 15.49
N SER A 116 13.19 8.87 16.52
CA SER A 116 13.55 7.45 16.52
C SER A 116 12.92 6.74 15.31
N ILE A 117 13.59 5.70 14.80
CA ILE A 117 13.12 4.93 13.64
C ILE A 117 11.66 4.46 13.83
N ASP A 118 11.29 3.99 15.02
CA ASP A 118 9.91 3.57 15.35
C ASP A 118 8.84 4.65 15.17
N ALA A 119 9.21 5.92 15.35
CA ALA A 119 8.29 7.05 15.22
C ALA A 119 8.19 7.53 13.77
N LYS A 120 9.30 7.53 13.03
CA LYS A 120 9.36 8.02 11.63
C LYS A 120 9.20 6.94 10.54
N ALA A 121 9.18 5.65 10.89
CA ALA A 121 9.10 4.58 9.89
C ALA A 121 7.87 4.68 8.97
N GLY A 122 6.72 5.11 9.51
CA GLY A 122 5.50 5.29 8.72
C GLY A 122 5.58 6.46 7.75
N SER A 123 6.08 7.62 8.20
CA SER A 123 6.22 8.81 7.37
C SER A 123 7.31 8.65 6.31
N LEU A 124 8.45 8.05 6.68
CA LEU A 124 9.51 7.72 5.72
C LEU A 124 9.07 6.65 4.73
N GLY A 125 8.35 5.61 5.15
CA GLY A 125 7.76 4.64 4.23
C GLY A 125 6.92 5.32 3.14
N GLN A 126 6.04 6.23 3.52
CA GLN A 126 5.25 7.01 2.54
C GLN A 126 6.12 7.89 1.63
N LYS A 127 7.15 8.54 2.19
CA LYS A 127 8.12 9.32 1.40
C LYS A 127 8.75 8.47 0.30
N PHE A 128 9.31 7.32 0.67
CA PHE A 128 9.96 6.41 -0.28
C PHE A 128 9.00 5.81 -1.29
N GLN A 129 7.77 5.48 -0.88
CA GLN A 129 6.71 5.04 -1.78
C GLN A 129 6.47 6.05 -2.92
N GLY A 130 6.35 7.34 -2.60
CA GLY A 130 6.18 8.39 -3.61
C GLY A 130 7.39 8.57 -4.51
N ILE A 131 8.59 8.62 -3.93
CA ILE A 131 9.86 8.74 -4.66
C ILE A 131 10.00 7.60 -5.67
N ILE A 132 9.83 6.36 -5.22
CA ILE A 132 9.96 5.17 -6.07
C ILE A 132 8.96 5.26 -7.22
N ALA A 133 7.70 5.60 -6.96
CA ALA A 133 6.68 5.67 -8.00
C ALA A 133 7.01 6.74 -9.07
N CYS A 134 7.41 7.95 -8.65
CA CYS A 134 7.79 9.02 -9.56
C CYS A 134 9.03 8.67 -10.39
N ASN A 135 10.05 8.07 -9.76
CA ASN A 135 11.29 7.70 -10.44
C ASN A 135 11.06 6.56 -11.43
N ASN A 136 10.25 5.55 -11.09
CA ASN A 136 9.90 4.48 -12.02
C ASN A 136 9.12 4.97 -13.22
N ASN A 137 8.14 5.84 -12.97
CA ASN A 137 7.33 6.38 -14.05
C ASN A 137 8.17 7.24 -14.98
N SER A 138 9.12 8.03 -14.46
CA SER A 138 10.00 8.86 -15.31
C SER A 138 11.17 8.11 -15.97
N ALA A 139 11.64 7.02 -15.37
CA ALA A 139 12.77 6.23 -15.86
C ALA A 139 12.42 5.43 -17.13
N ARG A 140 13.26 5.53 -18.17
CA ARG A 140 13.09 4.75 -19.41
C ARG A 140 13.60 3.32 -19.28
N ASP A 141 14.60 3.13 -18.44
CA ASP A 141 15.29 1.89 -18.12
C ASP A 141 14.62 1.08 -17.00
N SER A 142 13.67 1.67 -16.26
CA SER A 142 12.82 0.90 -15.36
C SER A 142 11.90 -0.04 -16.14
N ASN A 143 11.82 -1.29 -15.68
CA ASN A 143 10.87 -2.28 -16.18
C ASN A 143 9.46 -2.10 -15.64
N TRP A 144 9.22 -1.18 -14.71
CA TRP A 144 7.96 -1.05 -13.98
C TRP A 144 7.32 0.31 -14.17
N TYR A 145 6.01 0.32 -14.42
CA TYR A 145 5.19 1.52 -14.36
C TYR A 145 4.28 1.44 -13.13
N CYS A 146 4.40 2.39 -12.21
CA CYS A 146 3.57 2.49 -11.01
C CYS A 146 2.21 3.11 -11.39
N VAL A 147 1.15 2.31 -11.26
CA VAL A 147 -0.21 2.69 -11.64
C VAL A 147 -0.89 3.47 -10.54
N ASP A 148 -0.75 3.02 -9.30
CA ASP A 148 -1.44 3.61 -8.14
C ASP A 148 -0.62 3.48 -6.84
N LEU A 149 -0.92 4.40 -5.92
CA LEU A 149 -0.42 4.40 -4.54
C LEU A 149 -1.58 4.19 -3.57
N ASP A 150 -1.34 3.46 -2.49
CA ASP A 150 -2.31 3.22 -1.42
C ASP A 150 -3.55 2.44 -1.87
N TYR A 151 -3.43 1.53 -2.85
CA TYR A 151 -4.52 0.74 -3.44
C TYR A 151 -5.40 0.06 -2.40
N CYS A 152 -6.71 0.25 -2.52
CA CYS A 152 -7.71 -0.39 -1.67
C CYS A 152 -8.89 -0.79 -2.56
N PRO A 153 -9.26 -2.07 -2.66
CA PRO A 153 -10.37 -2.48 -3.49
C PRO A 153 -11.67 -1.89 -2.92
N GLU A 154 -12.58 -1.48 -3.81
CA GLU A 154 -13.86 -0.90 -3.38
C GLU A 154 -14.69 -1.93 -2.59
N ASP A 155 -15.39 -1.47 -1.55
CA ASP A 155 -16.22 -2.30 -0.66
C ASP A 155 -15.50 -3.52 -0.04
N SER A 156 -14.17 -3.50 -0.01
CA SER A 156 -13.37 -4.59 0.52
C SER A 156 -13.04 -4.41 2.01
N PRO A 157 -13.10 -5.48 2.83
CA PRO A 157 -12.59 -5.44 4.20
C PRO A 157 -11.06 -5.48 4.25
N LEU A 158 -10.39 -5.60 3.10
CA LEU A 158 -8.95 -5.75 3.01
C LEU A 158 -8.25 -4.42 3.33
N GLY A 159 -7.07 -4.55 3.95
CA GLY A 159 -6.19 -3.42 4.19
C GLY A 159 -5.67 -2.81 2.89
N ARG A 160 -5.00 -1.67 3.06
CA ARG A 160 -4.40 -0.89 1.98
C ARG A 160 -3.12 -1.55 1.47
N ILE A 161 -3.01 -1.73 0.16
CA ILE A 161 -1.80 -2.12 -0.58
C ILE A 161 -0.98 -0.85 -0.85
N ASN A 162 0.34 -0.85 -0.64
CA ASN A 162 1.10 0.39 -0.76
C ASN A 162 1.26 0.84 -2.21
N MET A 163 1.63 -0.06 -3.13
CA MET A 163 1.73 0.31 -4.55
C MET A 163 1.26 -0.81 -5.46
N VAL A 164 0.74 -0.42 -6.62
CA VAL A 164 0.47 -1.34 -7.73
C VAL A 164 1.36 -0.92 -8.90
N ALA A 165 2.09 -1.88 -9.47
CA ALA A 165 2.92 -1.67 -10.66
C ALA A 165 2.64 -2.72 -11.74
N ILE A 166 2.83 -2.31 -13.00
CA ILE A 166 2.72 -3.17 -14.18
C ILE A 166 4.04 -3.16 -14.92
N SER A 167 4.47 -4.31 -15.45
CA SER A 167 5.68 -4.37 -16.26
C SER A 167 5.50 -3.58 -17.56
N LYS A 168 6.47 -2.74 -17.93
CA LYS A 168 6.43 -1.94 -19.18
C LYS A 168 6.55 -2.82 -20.43
N ASN A 169 7.29 -3.91 -20.29
CA ASN A 169 7.49 -4.93 -21.31
C ASN A 169 6.82 -6.24 -20.88
N SER A 170 6.33 -7.00 -21.85
CA SER A 170 5.75 -8.31 -21.60
C SER A 170 6.83 -9.39 -21.49
N GLN A 171 6.53 -10.44 -20.71
CA GLN A 171 7.27 -11.69 -20.69
C GLN A 171 6.30 -12.80 -21.11
N ASN A 172 6.66 -13.62 -22.10
CA ASN A 172 5.78 -14.63 -22.68
C ASN A 172 4.41 -14.06 -23.11
N ASN A 173 4.41 -12.88 -23.74
CA ASN A 173 3.22 -12.13 -24.17
C ASN A 173 2.26 -11.72 -23.05
N LYS A 174 2.73 -11.71 -21.80
CA LYS A 174 1.97 -11.26 -20.65
C LYS A 174 2.71 -10.17 -19.87
N HIS A 175 1.99 -9.15 -19.46
CA HIS A 175 2.47 -8.15 -18.51
C HIS A 175 2.29 -8.67 -17.08
N ARG A 176 3.29 -8.43 -16.25
CA ARG A 176 3.27 -8.78 -14.82
C ARG A 176 2.57 -7.66 -14.06
N ILE A 177 1.74 -8.02 -13.08
CA ILE A 177 1.18 -7.10 -12.09
C ILE A 177 1.83 -7.42 -10.76
N VAL A 178 2.34 -6.39 -10.08
CA VAL A 178 2.98 -6.53 -8.77
C VAL A 178 2.28 -5.64 -7.75
N LEU A 179 1.89 -6.26 -6.63
CA LEU A 179 1.42 -5.61 -5.42
C LEU A 179 2.62 -5.42 -4.50
N ILE A 180 2.94 -4.18 -4.16
CA ILE A 180 4.14 -3.86 -3.38
C ILE A 180 3.72 -3.40 -1.99
N ALA A 181 4.16 -4.16 -0.98
CA ALA A 181 4.16 -3.77 0.42
C ALA A 181 5.50 -3.08 0.72
N LEU A 182 5.47 -1.83 1.16
CA LEU A 182 6.69 -1.07 1.42
C LEU A 182 6.93 -0.88 2.91
N LYS A 183 8.16 -1.20 3.34
CA LYS A 183 8.62 -1.14 4.72
C LYS A 183 9.86 -0.28 4.84
N TYR A 184 9.92 0.58 5.84
CA TYR A 184 11.11 1.34 6.15
C TYR A 184 11.92 0.66 7.27
N SER A 185 13.20 0.41 7.00
CA SER A 185 14.18 -0.20 7.91
C SER A 185 13.90 -1.67 8.28
N TRP A 186 14.95 -2.38 8.74
CA TRP A 186 14.82 -3.74 9.27
C TRP A 186 13.86 -3.83 10.47
N GLN A 187 13.65 -2.72 11.18
CA GLN A 187 12.77 -2.67 12.36
C GLN A 187 11.31 -2.99 12.03
N ALA A 188 10.88 -2.80 10.79
CA ALA A 188 9.57 -3.25 10.31
C ALA A 188 9.34 -4.76 10.57
N TYR A 189 10.40 -5.57 10.58
CA TYR A 189 10.37 -7.01 10.83
C TYR A 189 10.68 -7.38 12.28
N LYS A 190 11.28 -6.48 13.07
CA LYS A 190 11.49 -6.69 14.52
C LYS A 190 10.31 -6.23 15.37
N SER A 191 9.47 -5.33 14.86
CA SER A 191 8.26 -4.88 15.53
C SER A 191 7.16 -5.93 15.46
N GLY A 192 7.42 -7.08 16.07
CA GLY A 192 6.33 -7.87 16.60
C GLY A 192 5.50 -6.94 17.50
N TYR A 193 4.21 -6.84 17.20
CA TYR A 193 3.17 -6.47 18.16
C TYR A 193 3.09 -4.98 18.56
N ARG A 194 2.46 -4.14 17.74
CA ARG A 194 1.74 -2.97 18.30
C ARG A 194 0.37 -3.43 18.81
N LYS A 195 0.29 -3.65 20.13
CA LYS A 195 -0.92 -3.84 20.93
C LYS A 195 -1.84 -4.97 20.44
N ASN A 196 -1.58 -6.21 20.88
CA ASN A 196 -2.59 -7.25 20.87
C ASN A 196 -3.80 -6.78 21.69
N LEU A 197 -4.87 -6.40 21.00
CA LEU A 197 -6.19 -6.13 21.56
C LEU A 197 -6.74 -7.34 22.35
N TYR A 198 -6.07 -8.49 22.41
CA TYR A 198 -6.56 -9.68 23.12
C TYR A 198 -5.52 -10.32 24.08
N ASN A 199 -4.35 -9.69 24.28
CA ASN A 199 -3.45 -10.11 25.37
C ASN A 199 -3.96 -9.68 26.75
N ASN A 200 -4.89 -8.71 26.80
CA ASN A 200 -5.57 -8.32 28.02
C ASN A 200 -6.81 -9.20 28.25
N LYS A 201 -6.87 -9.92 29.38
CA LYS A 201 -8.03 -10.71 29.82
C LYS A 201 -9.32 -9.89 30.01
N LYS A 202 -9.28 -8.56 29.88
CA LYS A 202 -10.45 -7.67 29.95
C LYS A 202 -11.07 -7.37 28.58
N ASN A 203 -10.42 -7.71 27.46
CA ASN A 203 -10.94 -7.38 26.15
C ASN A 203 -12.00 -8.40 25.71
N LYS A 204 -13.23 -7.90 25.53
CA LYS A 204 -14.43 -8.70 25.19
C LYS A 204 -14.40 -9.06 23.71
N GLY A 205 -14.66 -10.33 23.39
CA GLY A 205 -14.73 -10.81 21.99
C GLY A 205 -14.12 -12.19 21.79
N PHE A 206 -14.10 -12.62 20.53
CA PHE A 206 -13.49 -13.88 20.11
C PHE A 206 -12.02 -13.67 19.76
N TYR A 207 -11.19 -14.64 20.11
CA TYR A 207 -9.78 -14.65 19.75
C TYR A 207 -9.28 -16.07 19.54
N ILE A 208 -8.32 -16.23 18.64
CA ILE A 208 -7.55 -17.46 18.48
C ILE A 208 -6.30 -17.40 19.34
N GLN A 209 -5.85 -18.53 19.87
CA GLN A 209 -4.62 -18.65 20.64
C GLN A 209 -3.76 -19.78 20.10
N GLY A 210 -2.49 -19.50 19.85
CA GLY A 210 -1.51 -20.50 19.43
C GLY A 210 -1.24 -21.48 20.57
N ARG A 211 -1.08 -22.77 20.22
CA ARG A 211 -0.80 -23.84 21.18
C ARG A 211 0.67 -23.80 21.60
N GLU A 212 1.56 -23.65 20.63
CA GLU A 212 2.99 -23.67 20.85
C GLU A 212 3.62 -22.27 20.75
N LEU A 213 3.02 -21.38 19.97
CA LEU A 213 3.52 -20.02 19.79
C LEU A 213 3.32 -19.15 21.04
N LYS A 214 4.42 -18.55 21.50
CA LYS A 214 4.46 -17.67 22.67
C LYS A 214 5.09 -16.32 22.33
N THR A 215 4.62 -15.27 23.01
CA THR A 215 5.18 -13.92 22.89
C THR A 215 6.52 -13.81 23.62
N ARG A 216 7.30 -12.76 23.29
CA ARG A 216 8.56 -12.43 23.96
C ARG A 216 8.39 -12.40 25.49
N LYS A 217 9.44 -12.86 26.15
CA LYS A 217 9.65 -12.78 27.60
C LYS A 217 9.53 -11.31 28.04
N ASN A 218 8.56 -10.99 28.89
CA ASN A 218 8.45 -9.64 29.48
C ASN A 218 9.60 -9.41 30.49
N ALA A 219 9.68 -8.20 31.06
CA ALA A 219 10.70 -7.88 32.07
C ALA A 219 10.68 -8.81 33.30
N THR A 220 9.52 -9.42 33.62
CA THR A 220 9.34 -10.37 34.72
C THR A 220 9.66 -11.82 34.34
N GLY A 221 10.12 -12.05 33.11
CA GLY A 221 10.54 -13.35 32.66
C GLY A 221 9.43 -14.29 32.17
N THR A 222 8.21 -13.78 32.03
CA THR A 222 7.03 -14.57 31.67
C THR A 222 6.79 -14.54 30.15
N GLN A 223 6.49 -15.69 29.58
CA GLN A 223 5.99 -15.84 28.20
C GLN A 223 4.48 -16.07 28.24
N ASN A 224 3.74 -15.49 27.29
CA ASN A 224 2.31 -15.70 27.15
C ASN A 224 1.99 -16.38 25.82
N PRO A 225 0.94 -17.22 25.75
CA PRO A 225 0.46 -17.73 24.47
C PRO A 225 0.11 -16.60 23.51
N ARG A 226 0.42 -16.78 22.22
CA ARG A 226 0.11 -15.81 21.18
C ARG A 226 -1.39 -15.77 20.93
N ARG A 227 -1.95 -14.57 20.75
CA ARG A 227 -3.40 -14.36 20.54
C ARG A 227 -3.69 -13.36 19.44
N PHE A 228 -4.69 -13.65 18.62
CA PHE A 228 -5.22 -12.74 17.60
C PHE A 228 -6.73 -12.61 17.70
N GLY A 229 -7.25 -11.42 17.42
CA GLY A 229 -8.69 -11.21 17.35
C GLY A 229 -9.31 -11.98 16.19
N CYS A 230 -10.57 -12.32 16.31
CA CYS A 230 -11.32 -12.87 15.17
C CYS A 230 -12.81 -12.54 15.29
N LYS A 231 -13.51 -12.65 14.15
CA LYS A 231 -14.97 -12.71 14.11
C LYS A 231 -15.38 -14.17 13.94
N PHE A 232 -16.35 -14.61 14.72
CA PHE A 232 -16.84 -15.99 14.71
C PHE A 232 -18.35 -16.01 14.47
N ASP A 233 -18.78 -16.82 13.51
CA ASP A 233 -20.19 -17.12 13.29
C ASP A 233 -20.60 -18.26 14.23
N GLU A 234 -21.31 -17.92 15.30
CA GLU A 234 -21.75 -18.90 16.30
C GLU A 234 -22.75 -19.93 15.75
N LYS A 235 -23.50 -19.60 14.69
CA LYS A 235 -24.48 -20.50 14.07
C LYS A 235 -23.78 -21.51 13.17
N LYS A 236 -22.87 -21.02 12.31
CA LYS A 236 -22.08 -21.87 11.41
C LYS A 236 -20.89 -22.55 12.08
N LYS A 237 -20.56 -22.16 13.31
CA LYS A 237 -19.40 -22.65 14.07
C LYS A 237 -18.08 -22.44 13.34
N THR A 238 -17.94 -21.34 12.60
CA THR A 238 -16.74 -21.04 11.81
C THR A 238 -16.19 -19.64 12.09
N VAL A 239 -14.87 -19.49 12.00
CA VAL A 239 -14.24 -18.17 11.96
C VAL A 239 -14.53 -17.56 10.59
N ILE A 240 -14.95 -16.29 10.57
CA ILE A 240 -15.29 -15.57 9.34
C ILE A 240 -14.25 -14.52 8.97
N SER A 241 -13.45 -14.05 9.93
CA SER A 241 -12.30 -13.17 9.66
C SER A 241 -11.34 -13.16 10.83
N TYR A 242 -10.05 -12.98 10.54
CA TYR A 242 -9.00 -12.79 11.52
C TYR A 242 -8.60 -11.31 11.62
N ASP A 243 -8.08 -10.90 12.78
CA ASP A 243 -7.52 -9.57 13.03
C ASP A 243 -6.07 -9.71 13.51
N PHE A 244 -5.15 -9.62 12.54
CA PHE A 244 -3.70 -9.68 12.75
C PHE A 244 -3.06 -8.30 12.98
N GLY A 245 -3.85 -7.21 12.98
CA GLY A 245 -3.38 -5.84 13.18
C GLY A 245 -2.59 -5.24 12.00
N SER A 246 -1.87 -4.14 12.23
CA SER A 246 -1.15 -3.37 11.20
C SER A 246 0.33 -3.77 11.03
N GLY A 247 0.69 -4.97 11.47
CA GLY A 247 2.04 -5.51 11.31
C GLY A 247 2.14 -6.37 10.06
N ILE A 248 3.34 -6.89 9.80
CA ILE A 248 3.64 -7.72 8.63
C ILE A 248 2.74 -8.96 8.49
N ALA A 249 2.31 -9.61 9.59
CA ALA A 249 1.33 -10.70 9.52
C ALA A 249 -0.05 -10.24 9.02
N GLY A 250 -0.46 -9.01 9.39
CA GLY A 250 -1.66 -8.39 8.86
C GLY A 250 -1.52 -8.00 7.40
N ASP A 251 -0.35 -7.52 6.97
CA ASP A 251 -0.09 -7.27 5.55
C ASP A 251 -0.17 -8.57 4.75
N PHE A 252 0.52 -9.62 5.16
CA PHE A 252 0.43 -10.91 4.47
C PHE A 252 -0.97 -11.46 4.43
N TYR A 253 -1.71 -11.38 5.54
CA TYR A 253 -3.11 -11.78 5.55
C TYR A 253 -3.93 -10.97 4.54
N ASN A 254 -3.78 -9.64 4.51
CA ASN A 254 -4.50 -8.78 3.57
C ASN A 254 -4.16 -9.11 2.10
N TYR A 255 -2.88 -9.32 1.78
CA TYR A 255 -2.44 -9.62 0.41
C TYR A 255 -2.79 -11.05 -0.01
N SER A 256 -2.68 -12.02 0.89
CA SER A 256 -3.18 -13.40 0.70
C SER A 256 -4.66 -13.38 0.34
N ARG A 257 -5.48 -12.72 1.17
CA ARG A 257 -6.92 -12.58 0.94
C ARG A 257 -7.20 -11.84 -0.36
N PHE A 258 -6.42 -10.82 -0.72
CA PHE A 258 -6.55 -10.14 -2.01
C PHE A 258 -6.33 -11.11 -3.19
N LEU A 259 -5.32 -11.98 -3.13
CA LEU A 259 -4.98 -12.90 -4.22
C LEU A 259 -5.89 -14.13 -4.32
N PHE A 260 -6.45 -14.60 -3.21
CA PHE A 260 -7.11 -15.91 -3.14
C PHE A 260 -8.56 -15.88 -2.68
N ASP A 261 -9.06 -14.78 -2.11
CA ASP A 261 -10.47 -14.70 -1.76
C ASP A 261 -11.36 -14.63 -2.98
N VAL A 262 -12.56 -15.19 -2.85
CA VAL A 262 -13.60 -15.14 -3.89
C VAL A 262 -13.00 -15.59 -5.23
N ASP A 263 -12.21 -16.66 -5.18
CA ASP A 263 -11.53 -17.26 -6.33
C ASP A 263 -10.65 -16.28 -7.14
N GLY A 264 -10.06 -15.28 -6.47
CA GLY A 264 -9.17 -14.30 -7.08
C GLY A 264 -9.88 -13.12 -7.76
N ASN A 265 -11.18 -12.92 -7.50
CA ASN A 265 -11.98 -11.87 -8.12
C ASN A 265 -11.39 -10.46 -7.95
N TYR A 266 -10.71 -10.18 -6.84
CA TYR A 266 -10.06 -8.88 -6.64
C TYR A 266 -8.89 -8.63 -7.60
N VAL A 267 -8.21 -9.68 -8.05
CA VAL A 267 -7.13 -9.56 -9.05
C VAL A 267 -7.71 -9.22 -10.41
N GLU A 268 -8.84 -9.81 -10.79
CA GLU A 268 -9.54 -9.46 -12.03
C GLU A 268 -10.06 -8.02 -11.98
N GLN A 269 -10.70 -7.62 -10.89
CA GLN A 269 -11.13 -6.23 -10.67
C GLN A 269 -9.95 -5.26 -10.78
N LEU A 270 -8.81 -5.58 -10.18
CA LEU A 270 -7.62 -4.75 -10.27
C LEU A 270 -7.12 -4.57 -11.70
N LYS A 271 -7.16 -5.62 -12.55
CA LYS A 271 -6.77 -5.52 -13.96
C LYS A 271 -7.64 -4.52 -14.72
N GLU A 272 -8.95 -4.58 -14.50
CA GLU A 272 -9.90 -3.64 -15.11
C GLU A 272 -9.69 -2.21 -14.61
N GLU A 273 -9.50 -2.03 -13.31
CA GLU A 273 -9.21 -0.73 -12.70
C GLU A 273 -7.88 -0.16 -13.22
N CYS A 274 -6.86 -0.99 -13.40
CA CYS A 274 -5.59 -0.58 -14.00
C CYS A 274 -5.77 -0.04 -15.42
N PHE A 275 -6.59 -0.70 -16.24
CA PHE A 275 -6.93 -0.18 -17.57
C PHE A 275 -7.58 1.21 -17.46
N ASP A 276 -8.59 1.37 -16.59
CA ASP A 276 -9.31 2.64 -16.44
C ASP A 276 -8.39 3.77 -15.93
N MET A 277 -7.51 3.46 -14.96
CA MET A 277 -6.50 4.38 -14.43
C MET A 277 -5.50 4.81 -15.51
N LEU A 278 -4.95 3.87 -16.26
CA LEU A 278 -3.98 4.13 -17.32
C LEU A 278 -4.62 4.90 -18.49
N MET A 279 -5.86 4.60 -18.84
CA MET A 279 -6.61 5.35 -19.86
C MET A 279 -6.90 6.78 -19.44
N ALA A 280 -7.19 7.02 -18.17
CA ALA A 280 -7.35 8.38 -17.64
C ALA A 280 -6.01 9.14 -17.68
N LYS A 281 -4.90 8.52 -17.27
CA LYS A 281 -3.54 9.08 -17.39
C LYS A 281 -3.17 9.42 -18.84
N LYS A 282 -3.51 8.55 -19.80
CA LYS A 282 -3.34 8.79 -21.24
C LYS A 282 -4.10 10.04 -21.71
N LYS A 283 -5.39 10.15 -21.36
CA LYS A 283 -6.21 11.34 -21.73
C LYS A 283 -5.67 12.63 -21.13
N LEU A 284 -5.09 12.53 -19.93
CA LEU A 284 -4.43 13.63 -19.25
C LEU A 284 -3.06 13.95 -19.82
N GLY A 285 -2.52 13.19 -20.78
CA GLY A 285 -1.24 13.53 -21.40
C GLY A 285 -0.02 13.15 -20.55
N CYS A 286 -0.18 12.23 -19.58
CA CYS A 286 0.92 11.84 -18.69
C CYS A 286 2.10 11.22 -19.46
N PHE A 287 1.81 10.40 -20.48
CA PHE A 287 2.81 9.60 -21.21
C PHE A 287 3.58 10.42 -22.27
N GLU A 288 3.14 11.65 -22.53
CA GLU A 288 3.73 12.60 -23.48
C GLU A 288 4.69 13.58 -22.79
N THR A 289 4.74 13.57 -21.46
CA THR A 289 5.47 14.53 -20.64
C THR A 289 6.52 13.84 -19.78
N ASN A 290 6.13 13.47 -18.55
CA ASN A 290 7.06 12.94 -17.55
C ASN A 290 7.04 11.43 -17.42
N ASP A 291 5.97 10.76 -17.83
CA ASP A 291 5.84 9.32 -17.66
C ASP A 291 6.36 8.55 -18.88
N SER A 292 6.99 7.41 -18.61
CA SER A 292 7.53 6.43 -19.55
C SER A 292 6.84 5.10 -19.29
N ILE A 293 5.77 4.79 -20.03
CA ILE A 293 4.92 3.59 -19.82
C ILE A 293 5.41 2.33 -20.56
N GLY A 294 6.35 2.46 -21.49
CA GLY A 294 6.79 1.36 -22.36
C GLY A 294 5.89 1.19 -23.59
N GLY A 295 6.51 0.86 -24.73
CA GLY A 295 5.82 0.84 -26.03
C GLY A 295 4.79 -0.28 -26.17
N GLU A 296 5.03 -1.46 -25.58
CA GLU A 296 4.08 -2.58 -25.60
C GLU A 296 2.83 -2.26 -24.77
N LEU A 297 3.03 -1.83 -23.53
CA LEU A 297 1.93 -1.47 -22.63
C LEU A 297 1.10 -0.30 -23.19
N ALA A 298 1.74 0.71 -23.78
CA ALA A 298 1.04 1.83 -24.43
C ALA A 298 0.11 1.38 -25.56
N LYS A 299 0.54 0.41 -26.39
CA LYS A 299 -0.26 -0.15 -27.48
C LYS A 299 -1.47 -0.93 -26.98
N LEU A 300 -1.36 -1.63 -25.85
CA LEU A 300 -2.52 -2.31 -25.25
C LEU A 300 -3.62 -1.33 -24.85
N LEU A 301 -3.26 -0.10 -24.46
CA LEU A 301 -4.22 0.97 -24.15
C LEU A 301 -4.90 1.57 -25.39
N ASP A 302 -4.47 1.23 -26.61
CA ASP A 302 -5.21 1.55 -27.84
C ASP A 302 -6.31 0.52 -28.14
N GLY A 303 -6.27 -0.63 -27.47
CA GLY A 303 -7.24 -1.72 -27.61
C GLY A 303 -8.45 -1.61 -26.69
N THR A 304 -9.12 -2.74 -26.46
CA THR A 304 -10.25 -2.82 -25.52
C THR A 304 -9.78 -3.20 -24.12
N LYS A 305 -10.64 -2.96 -23.12
CA LYS A 305 -10.40 -3.39 -21.73
C LYS A 305 -10.17 -4.89 -21.65
N GLU A 306 -10.98 -5.68 -22.35
CA GLU A 306 -10.90 -7.14 -22.37
C GLU A 306 -9.57 -7.62 -22.95
N ALA A 307 -9.10 -6.97 -24.04
CA ALA A 307 -7.80 -7.26 -24.62
C ALA A 307 -6.66 -6.89 -23.66
N PHE A 308 -6.77 -5.77 -22.94
CA PHE A 308 -5.79 -5.41 -21.91
C PHE A 308 -5.73 -6.47 -20.80
N VAL A 309 -6.88 -6.84 -20.22
CA VAL A 309 -6.97 -7.86 -19.17
C VAL A 309 -6.41 -9.20 -19.65
N SER A 310 -6.71 -9.60 -20.89
CA SER A 310 -6.19 -10.86 -21.44
C SER A 310 -4.68 -10.86 -21.67
N HIS A 311 -4.01 -9.71 -21.68
CA HIS A 311 -2.55 -9.59 -21.77
C HIS A 311 -1.88 -9.40 -20.40
N MET A 312 -2.65 -9.36 -19.31
CA MET A 312 -2.09 -9.42 -17.96
C MET A 312 -1.88 -10.88 -17.53
N ASN A 313 -0.89 -11.12 -16.68
CA ASN A 313 -0.74 -12.39 -15.99
C ASN A 313 -2.01 -12.75 -15.23
N GLU A 314 -2.35 -14.03 -15.21
CA GLU A 314 -3.52 -14.52 -14.47
C GLU A 314 -3.41 -14.17 -12.98
N VAL A 315 -2.20 -14.24 -12.45
CA VAL A 315 -1.87 -14.04 -11.04
C VAL A 315 -1.01 -12.78 -10.86
N ALA A 316 -1.37 -11.95 -9.89
CA ALA A 316 -0.51 -10.86 -9.42
C ALA A 316 0.55 -11.39 -8.44
N GLU A 317 1.74 -10.79 -8.49
CA GLU A 317 2.84 -11.09 -7.58
C GLU A 317 2.83 -10.17 -6.37
N CYS A 318 3.34 -10.64 -5.24
CA CYS A 318 3.43 -9.86 -4.02
C CYS A 318 4.90 -9.59 -3.67
N VAL A 319 5.28 -8.31 -3.61
CA VAL A 319 6.64 -7.89 -3.26
C VAL A 319 6.63 -7.15 -1.94
N PHE A 320 7.38 -7.67 -0.96
CA PHE A 320 7.69 -6.95 0.27
C PHE A 320 9.02 -6.24 0.11
N LEU A 321 8.96 -4.94 -0.15
CA LEU A 321 10.12 -4.10 -0.36
C LEU A 321 10.49 -3.35 0.93
N THR A 322 11.71 -3.59 1.42
CA THR A 322 12.31 -2.83 2.52
C THR A 322 13.24 -1.76 1.98
N VAL A 323 13.08 -0.52 2.43
CA VAL A 323 13.92 0.63 2.05
C VAL A 323 14.57 1.26 3.26
N GLY A 324 15.64 2.03 3.04
CA GLY A 324 16.38 2.68 4.12
C GLY A 324 17.04 1.67 5.07
N CYS A 325 17.48 0.52 4.55
CA CYS A 325 18.29 -0.43 5.33
C CYS A 325 19.67 0.19 5.62
N GLU A 326 20.01 0.39 6.90
CA GLU A 326 21.38 0.73 7.33
C GLU A 326 22.36 -0.43 7.07
N SER A 327 21.88 -1.66 7.14
CA SER A 327 22.64 -2.88 6.84
C SER A 327 21.72 -3.90 6.19
N LEU A 328 22.15 -4.40 5.04
CA LEU A 328 21.44 -5.42 4.29
C LEU A 328 21.42 -6.74 5.09
N GLU A 329 22.53 -7.06 5.74
CA GLU A 329 22.71 -8.24 6.59
C GLU A 329 21.71 -8.24 7.74
N LYS A 330 21.56 -7.13 8.46
CA LYS A 330 20.55 -7.01 9.53
C LYS A 330 19.11 -7.13 9.00
N CYS A 331 18.86 -6.62 7.80
CA CYS A 331 17.57 -6.74 7.12
C CYS A 331 17.28 -8.23 6.79
N LYS A 332 18.24 -8.93 6.17
CA LYS A 332 18.18 -10.38 5.91
C LYS A 332 18.00 -11.17 7.20
N GLU A 333 18.85 -10.96 8.22
CA GLU A 333 18.74 -11.64 9.52
C GLU A 333 17.37 -11.44 10.19
N SER A 334 16.82 -10.22 10.13
CA SER A 334 15.51 -9.92 10.70
C SER A 334 14.39 -10.62 9.93
N MET A 335 14.52 -10.73 8.60
CA MET A 335 13.59 -11.47 7.75
C MET A 335 13.73 -12.99 7.91
N THR A 336 14.94 -13.54 7.96
CA THR A 336 15.16 -14.96 8.20
C THR A 336 14.63 -15.36 9.58
N SER A 337 14.87 -14.53 10.60
CA SER A 337 14.28 -14.72 11.94
C SER A 337 12.74 -14.66 11.93
N TYR A 338 12.16 -14.09 10.88
CA TYR A 338 10.72 -13.98 10.67
C TYR A 338 10.12 -15.18 9.91
N LEU A 339 10.89 -15.74 8.97
CA LEU A 339 10.47 -16.87 8.12
C LEU A 339 10.79 -18.25 8.73
N CYS A 340 11.75 -18.35 9.65
CA CYS A 340 12.12 -19.64 10.25
C CYS A 340 11.29 -19.98 11.50
N PRO A 341 10.80 -21.24 11.64
CA PRO A 341 10.20 -21.71 12.88
C PRO A 341 11.21 -21.70 14.04
N GLY A 342 10.84 -21.12 15.19
CA GLY A 342 11.70 -21.13 16.37
C GLY A 342 11.07 -20.46 17.59
N PRO A 343 11.67 -20.58 18.79
CA PRO A 343 11.19 -19.97 20.04
C PRO A 343 11.45 -18.45 20.10
N THR A 344 11.32 -17.76 18.97
CA THR A 344 11.84 -16.41 18.78
C THR A 344 10.75 -15.35 18.58
N ASN A 345 11.17 -14.12 18.82
CA ASN A 345 10.36 -12.92 19.00
C ASN A 345 9.77 -12.34 17.69
N THR A 346 9.85 -13.08 16.58
CA THR A 346 9.69 -12.56 15.20
C THR A 346 9.01 -13.53 14.24
N ALA A 347 8.80 -14.80 14.57
CA ALA A 347 8.26 -15.77 13.63
C ALA A 347 6.74 -15.62 13.48
N ASP A 348 6.25 -14.94 12.42
CA ASP A 348 4.85 -14.51 12.38
C ASP A 348 3.98 -15.05 11.24
N ILE A 349 4.50 -15.68 10.18
CA ILE A 349 3.61 -16.25 9.13
C ILE A 349 3.79 -17.74 8.96
N LEU A 350 4.99 -18.18 8.59
CA LEU A 350 5.29 -19.61 8.44
C LEU A 350 5.14 -20.35 9.79
N SER A 351 5.35 -19.66 10.90
CA SER A 351 5.01 -20.18 12.22
C SER A 351 3.51 -20.17 12.50
N CYS A 352 2.77 -19.15 12.05
CA CYS A 352 1.32 -19.09 12.24
C CYS A 352 0.59 -20.18 11.44
N SER A 353 1.05 -20.51 10.23
CA SER A 353 0.50 -21.61 9.43
C SER A 353 0.87 -23.00 9.96
N LYS A 354 2.02 -23.12 10.65
CA LYS A 354 2.50 -24.39 11.24
C LYS A 354 2.00 -24.67 12.66
N ASP A 355 1.62 -23.65 13.42
CA ASP A 355 1.04 -23.84 14.77
C ASP A 355 -0.43 -24.28 14.68
N THR A 356 -0.88 -24.90 15.76
CA THR A 356 -2.27 -25.29 15.98
C THR A 356 -2.96 -24.24 16.83
N TRP A 357 -4.16 -23.80 16.43
CA TRP A 357 -4.85 -22.68 17.07
C TRP A 357 -6.12 -23.10 17.78
N ASN A 358 -6.42 -22.46 18.91
CA ASN A 358 -7.64 -22.72 19.67
C ASN A 358 -8.50 -21.46 19.73
N LEU A 359 -9.82 -21.60 19.54
CA LEU A 359 -10.77 -20.50 19.62
C LEU A 359 -11.30 -20.32 21.05
N TYR A 360 -11.26 -19.06 21.49
CA TYR A 360 -11.80 -18.65 22.78
C TYR A 360 -12.76 -17.47 22.63
N HIS A 361 -13.72 -17.39 23.54
CA HIS A 361 -14.52 -16.19 23.77
C HIS A 361 -14.24 -15.65 25.17
N ASN A 362 -13.91 -14.37 25.24
CA ASN A 362 -13.78 -13.62 26.49
C ASN A 362 -14.98 -12.70 26.67
N ASN A 363 -15.65 -12.82 27.82
CA ASN A 363 -16.79 -11.96 28.16
C ASN A 363 -16.39 -10.60 28.74
N GLY A 364 -15.09 -10.27 28.79
CA GLY A 364 -14.55 -9.03 29.35
C GLY A 364 -14.37 -9.05 30.87
N LYS A 365 -14.80 -10.13 31.55
CA LYS A 365 -14.62 -10.34 33.00
C LYS A 365 -13.51 -11.35 33.31
N GLY A 366 -12.66 -11.68 32.33
CA GLY A 366 -11.60 -12.68 32.45
C GLY A 366 -12.08 -14.13 32.47
N LYS A 367 -13.39 -14.38 32.28
CA LYS A 367 -13.92 -15.73 32.07
C LYS A 367 -13.74 -16.11 30.60
N LEU A 368 -12.99 -17.18 30.38
CA LEU A 368 -12.66 -17.71 29.06
C LEU A 368 -13.53 -18.92 28.79
N LYS A 369 -14.25 -18.90 27.66
CA LYS A 369 -14.94 -20.09 27.13
C LYS A 369 -14.15 -20.59 25.94
N HIS A 370 -13.74 -21.85 25.99
CA HIS A 370 -13.14 -22.53 24.87
C HIS A 370 -14.23 -23.05 23.92
N LEU A 371 -14.06 -22.85 22.62
CA LEU A 371 -15.11 -23.08 21.64
C LEU A 371 -14.74 -24.08 20.55
N VAL A 372 -13.52 -24.01 20.03
CA VAL A 372 -13.04 -24.89 18.95
C VAL A 372 -11.57 -25.22 19.21
N GLN A 373 -11.20 -26.49 19.00
CA GLN A 373 -9.84 -27.01 19.09
C GLN A 373 -9.21 -27.14 17.71
N ASP A 374 -7.89 -27.03 17.70
CA ASP A 374 -7.03 -27.43 16.60
C ASP A 374 -7.41 -26.82 15.23
N LEU A 375 -7.74 -25.52 15.26
CA LEU A 375 -7.92 -24.70 14.07
C LEU A 375 -6.59 -24.60 13.31
N SER A 376 -6.66 -24.87 12.01
CA SER A 376 -5.61 -24.52 11.05
C SER A 376 -5.77 -23.07 10.59
N LEU A 377 -4.66 -22.39 10.31
CA LEU A 377 -4.64 -21.08 9.64
C LEU A 377 -4.28 -21.19 8.15
N ALA A 378 -4.30 -22.39 7.57
CA ALA A 378 -4.05 -22.57 6.14
C ALA A 378 -5.00 -21.74 5.26
N ASP A 379 -6.24 -21.53 5.69
CA ASP A 379 -7.22 -20.68 4.98
C ASP A 379 -6.89 -19.17 5.07
N ALA A 380 -6.11 -18.76 6.07
CA ALA A 380 -5.66 -17.38 6.23
C ALA A 380 -4.33 -17.13 5.50
N PHE A 381 -3.47 -18.15 5.43
CA PHE A 381 -2.16 -18.13 4.78
C PHE A 381 -2.01 -19.38 3.90
N PRO A 382 -2.56 -19.37 2.68
CA PRO A 382 -2.47 -20.51 1.76
C PRO A 382 -1.01 -20.78 1.38
N GLU A 383 -0.59 -22.04 1.30
CA GLU A 383 0.77 -22.42 0.85
C GLU A 383 1.11 -21.83 -0.53
N LYS A 384 0.11 -21.75 -1.42
CA LYS A 384 0.21 -21.09 -2.73
C LYS A 384 0.59 -19.61 -2.65
N PHE A 385 0.42 -18.96 -1.50
CA PHE A 385 0.85 -17.57 -1.30
C PHE A 385 2.37 -17.48 -1.13
N ASP A 386 2.98 -18.45 -0.44
CA ASP A 386 4.43 -18.47 -0.19
C ASP A 386 5.20 -18.52 -1.51
N GLU A 387 4.70 -19.27 -2.50
CA GLU A 387 5.25 -19.35 -3.87
C GLU A 387 5.20 -18.01 -4.63
N ARG A 388 4.44 -17.01 -4.16
CA ARG A 388 4.15 -15.75 -4.87
C ARG A 388 4.76 -14.52 -4.19
N VAL A 389 5.40 -14.71 -3.04
CA VAL A 389 5.96 -13.64 -2.22
C VAL A 389 7.43 -13.48 -2.55
N ARG A 390 7.84 -12.26 -2.87
CA ARG A 390 9.26 -11.88 -3.04
C ARG A 390 9.64 -10.84 -1.98
N TYR A 391 10.90 -10.86 -1.54
CA TYR A 391 11.43 -9.93 -0.56
C TYR A 391 12.60 -9.15 -1.12
N LEU A 392 12.43 -7.82 -1.23
CA LEU A 392 13.47 -6.93 -1.74
C LEU A 392 14.00 -6.04 -0.61
N PHE A 393 15.28 -5.70 -0.68
CA PHE A 393 15.93 -4.85 0.31
C PHE A 393 16.83 -3.84 -0.37
N SER A 394 16.62 -2.56 -0.07
CA SER A 394 17.43 -1.46 -0.57
C SER A 394 18.21 -0.81 0.56
N LYS A 395 19.51 -0.59 0.33
CA LYS A 395 20.33 0.27 1.19
C LYS A 395 19.85 1.73 1.09
N ASN A 396 20.30 2.56 2.02
CA ASN A 396 20.02 3.99 2.02
C ASN A 396 20.77 4.66 0.86
N GLU A 397 20.10 4.88 -0.27
CA GLU A 397 20.63 5.64 -1.40
C GLU A 397 20.33 7.14 -1.26
N SER A 398 20.95 7.98 -2.10
CA SER A 398 20.51 9.36 -2.27
C SER A 398 19.04 9.35 -2.71
N LEU A 399 18.18 9.83 -1.81
CA LEU A 399 16.72 9.68 -1.82
C LEU A 399 16.07 10.01 -3.17
N GLU A 400 16.69 10.88 -3.95
CA GLU A 400 16.18 11.36 -5.24
C GLU A 400 16.24 10.34 -6.38
N ASN A 401 17.04 9.27 -6.28
CA ASN A 401 17.30 8.36 -7.42
C ASN A 401 16.71 6.96 -7.29
N LEU A 402 16.02 6.66 -6.18
CA LEU A 402 15.51 5.31 -5.92
C LEU A 402 14.37 4.96 -6.88
N ASN A 403 14.52 3.93 -7.72
CA ASN A 403 13.50 3.38 -8.61
C ASN A 403 13.42 1.85 -8.49
N LEU A 404 12.51 1.18 -9.23
CA LEU A 404 12.38 -0.29 -9.27
C LEU A 404 13.09 -0.79 -10.52
N ILE A 405 14.27 -1.35 -10.36
CA ILE A 405 14.97 -2.08 -11.44
C ILE A 405 14.87 -3.56 -11.08
N ASP A 406 14.10 -4.31 -11.88
CA ASP A 406 14.06 -5.77 -11.81
C ASP A 406 14.80 -6.31 -13.03
N THR A 407 16.06 -6.68 -12.83
CA THR A 407 16.69 -7.74 -13.62
C THR A 407 16.86 -8.91 -12.66
N PRO A 408 16.09 -10.00 -12.80
CA PRO A 408 16.38 -11.20 -12.02
C PRO A 408 17.83 -11.60 -12.28
N ASP A 409 18.62 -11.76 -11.22
CA ASP A 409 19.95 -12.35 -11.32
C ASP A 409 19.75 -13.84 -11.69
N PRO A 410 20.15 -14.27 -12.90
CA PRO A 410 19.94 -15.65 -13.34
C PRO A 410 20.80 -16.66 -12.57
N ASP A 411 21.83 -16.20 -11.84
CA ASP A 411 22.88 -17.05 -11.26
C ASP A 411 22.79 -17.16 -9.72
N SER A 412 21.77 -16.55 -9.09
CA SER A 412 21.58 -16.54 -7.64
C SER A 412 20.53 -17.58 -7.19
N ASP A 413 21.00 -18.73 -6.70
CA ASP A 413 20.19 -19.80 -6.08
C ASP A 413 19.55 -19.41 -4.72
N ASP A 414 19.77 -18.19 -4.22
CA ASP A 414 19.16 -17.73 -2.97
C ASP A 414 17.65 -17.44 -3.16
N GLU A 415 16.78 -18.27 -2.57
CA GLU A 415 15.30 -18.14 -2.46
C GLU A 415 14.80 -16.86 -1.74
N LEU A 416 15.65 -15.83 -1.61
CA LEU A 416 15.28 -14.47 -1.25
C LEU A 416 15.74 -13.56 -2.40
N ILE A 417 14.93 -13.46 -3.45
CA ILE A 417 15.28 -12.67 -4.64
C ILE A 417 15.45 -11.20 -4.23
N LEU A 418 16.70 -10.80 -4.05
CA LEU A 418 17.20 -9.47 -3.72
C LEU A 418 17.63 -8.76 -5.01
N ALA A 419 16.89 -7.74 -5.44
CA ALA A 419 17.41 -6.75 -6.37
C ALA A 419 17.83 -5.50 -5.58
N ILE A 420 19.09 -5.10 -5.76
CA ILE A 420 19.61 -3.80 -5.33
C ILE A 420 19.11 -2.80 -6.35
N PHE A 421 18.35 -1.81 -5.91
CA PHE A 421 18.16 -0.60 -6.70
C PHE A 421 19.48 0.16 -6.62
N ALA A 422 20.06 0.42 -7.79
CA ALA A 422 21.15 1.35 -7.96
C ALA A 422 20.88 2.09 -9.25
N SER A 423 20.71 3.41 -9.18
CA SER A 423 20.86 4.25 -10.37
C SER A 423 22.35 4.31 -10.70
N ILE A 424 22.71 4.00 -11.95
CA ILE A 424 24.06 4.21 -12.51
C ILE A 424 24.34 5.71 -12.65
#